data_AF-A0A8J9ZE47-F1
#
_entry.id   AF-A0A8J9ZE47-F1
#
_cell.length_a   1.000
_cell.length_b   1.000
_cell.length_c   1.000
_cell.angle_alpha   90.00
_cell.angle_beta   90.00
_cell.angle_gamma   90.00
#
_symmetry.space_group_name_H-M   'P 1'
#
loop_
_entity.id
_entity.type
_entity.pdbx_description
1 polymer ?
#
loop_
_entity_poly.entity_id
_entity_poly.type
_entity_poly.pdbx_seq_one_letter_code
_entity_poly.pdbx_strand_id
1 'polypeptide(L)'
;MAHHGHGHSHGCGGHGHGGDDHDHDHDDPEIGVQYNLYMKIDKDRVECLNETVEGSGKEVFKPWNERLDKSKYVDSDADEELLFNIPFTGLVKLKGVIIIGGEDESHPDRMKLFKNRDAMTFDDVHVEADQEFELQPDPAGVVEYNTK
;
A
#
# COMPACT_ATOMS: atom_id res chain seq x y z
N MET A 1 11.83 36.12 70.53
CA MET A 1 12.98 36.24 69.62
C MET A 1 12.43 36.70 68.29
N ALA A 2 12.88 37.86 67.82
CA ALA A 2 12.25 38.64 66.77
C ALA A 2 12.50 38.03 65.38
N HIS A 3 11.43 37.80 64.61
CA HIS A 3 11.50 37.44 63.20
C HIS A 3 11.71 38.70 62.36
N HIS A 4 12.85 38.75 61.67
CA HIS A 4 13.13 39.71 60.61
C HIS A 4 12.40 39.31 59.32
N GLY A 5 11.75 40.28 58.70
CA GLY A 5 11.21 40.16 57.35
C GLY A 5 12.31 40.27 56.29
N HIS A 6 12.07 39.67 55.12
CA HIS A 6 12.76 40.00 53.89
C HIS A 6 11.83 39.65 52.72
N GLY A 7 11.33 40.66 52.03
CA GLY A 7 10.60 40.50 50.77
C GLY A 7 11.55 40.65 49.59
N HIS A 8 11.31 39.91 48.51
CA HIS A 8 11.81 40.23 47.18
C HIS A 8 10.80 39.76 46.12
N SER A 9 10.39 40.72 45.29
CA SER A 9 9.56 40.64 44.09
C SER A 9 10.25 39.90 42.95
N HIS A 10 9.47 39.37 41.98
CA HIS A 10 9.61 39.31 40.50
C HIS A 10 8.53 38.28 40.06
N GLY A 11 7.63 38.44 39.09
CA GLY A 11 7.61 39.23 37.88
C GLY A 11 7.36 38.28 36.69
N CYS A 12 6.16 38.36 36.09
CA CYS A 12 5.78 37.96 34.72
C CYS A 12 5.71 36.46 34.31
N GLY A 13 4.49 36.05 33.89
CA GLY A 13 4.21 35.69 32.49
C GLY A 13 4.58 34.29 31.98
N GLY A 14 3.59 33.59 31.43
CA GLY A 14 3.82 32.62 30.35
C GLY A 14 3.20 31.24 30.58
N HIS A 15 1.99 31.05 30.06
CA HIS A 15 1.50 29.72 29.66
C HIS A 15 2.37 29.22 28.50
N GLY A 16 2.94 28.02 28.64
CA GLY A 16 3.68 27.33 27.59
C GLY A 16 3.44 25.84 27.68
N HIS A 17 2.31 25.38 27.11
CA HIS A 17 2.17 24.01 26.65
C HIS A 17 3.10 23.83 25.46
N GLY A 18 4.04 22.89 25.52
CA GLY A 18 4.96 22.65 24.42
C GLY A 18 5.65 21.30 24.57
N GLY A 19 5.33 20.39 23.66
CA GLY A 19 5.99 19.10 23.51
C GLY A 19 5.01 17.94 23.37
N ASP A 20 4.08 18.05 22.41
CA ASP A 20 3.46 16.87 21.80
C ASP A 20 4.58 16.18 20.99
N ASP A 21 5.33 15.30 21.67
CA ASP A 21 6.11 14.25 21.01
C ASP A 21 5.11 13.20 20.51
N HIS A 22 4.45 13.52 19.40
CA HIS A 22 3.81 12.51 18.56
C HIS A 22 4.92 11.75 17.82
N ASP A 23 5.60 10.88 18.55
CA ASP A 23 6.31 9.74 17.99
C ASP A 23 5.23 8.84 17.39
N HIS A 24 4.93 9.07 16.10
CA HIS A 24 4.05 8.21 15.32
C HIS A 24 4.81 6.92 15.00
N ASP A 25 4.93 6.07 16.02
CA ASP A 25 5.15 4.63 15.86
C ASP A 25 3.92 4.09 15.11
N HIS A 26 4.07 3.97 13.78
CA HIS A 26 3.00 3.67 12.83
C HIS A 26 2.62 2.18 12.89
N ASP A 27 1.92 1.78 13.94
CA ASP A 27 1.30 0.45 14.08
C ASP A 27 -0.22 0.58 14.31
N ASP A 28 -0.85 1.61 13.73
CA ASP A 28 -2.31 1.75 13.73
C ASP A 28 -2.91 1.21 12.42
N PRO A 29 -3.67 0.10 12.46
CA PRO A 29 -4.31 -0.48 11.26
C PRO A 29 -5.39 0.41 10.63
N GLU A 30 -5.82 1.52 11.26
CA GLU A 30 -6.66 2.53 10.61
C GLU A 30 -5.90 3.33 9.53
N ILE A 31 -4.56 3.35 9.58
CA ILE A 31 -3.73 4.10 8.63
C ILE A 31 -3.75 3.44 7.24
N GLY A 32 -3.83 2.12 7.16
CA GLY A 32 -4.04 1.40 5.89
C GLY A 32 -5.34 1.82 5.18
N VAL A 33 -6.36 2.24 5.94
CA VAL A 33 -7.63 2.76 5.42
C VAL A 33 -7.45 4.16 4.84
N GLN A 34 -6.69 5.03 5.49
CA GLN A 34 -6.50 6.42 5.07
C GLN A 34 -5.59 6.59 3.84
N TYR A 35 -4.70 5.62 3.56
CA TYR A 35 -3.72 5.72 2.47
C TYR A 35 -3.94 4.72 1.32
N ASN A 36 -5.06 4.01 1.26
CA ASN A 36 -5.33 3.11 0.14
C ASN A 36 -5.46 3.89 -1.17
N LEU A 37 -4.87 3.35 -2.25
CA LEU A 37 -4.86 3.99 -3.56
C LEU A 37 -6.07 3.61 -4.44
N TYR A 38 -7.04 2.87 -3.89
CA TYR A 38 -8.17 2.33 -4.65
C TYR A 38 -8.91 3.40 -5.46
N MET A 39 -9.24 4.55 -4.84
CA MET A 39 -9.92 5.66 -5.50
C MET A 39 -9.03 6.43 -6.49
N LYS A 40 -7.73 6.13 -6.54
CA LYS A 40 -6.76 6.75 -7.45
C LYS A 40 -6.50 5.90 -8.67
N ILE A 41 -6.85 4.61 -8.67
CA ILE A 41 -6.68 3.72 -9.82
C ILE A 41 -7.71 4.09 -10.90
N ASP A 42 -7.24 4.26 -12.12
CA ASP A 42 -8.09 4.45 -13.30
C ASP A 42 -8.53 3.08 -13.84
N LYS A 43 -9.57 2.52 -13.21
CA LYS A 43 -10.05 1.14 -13.47
C LYS A 43 -10.45 0.88 -14.92
N ASP A 44 -10.94 1.89 -15.62
CA ASP A 44 -11.37 1.75 -17.02
C ASP A 44 -10.18 1.53 -17.96
N ARG A 45 -8.97 1.92 -17.53
CA ARG A 45 -7.72 1.79 -18.28
C ARG A 45 -6.77 0.75 -17.69
N VAL A 46 -7.17 0.05 -16.62
CA VAL A 46 -6.41 -1.10 -16.11
C VAL A 46 -6.41 -2.18 -17.18
N GLU A 47 -5.23 -2.69 -17.47
CA GLU A 47 -5.04 -3.79 -18.40
C GLU A 47 -4.31 -4.92 -17.68
N CYS A 48 -4.81 -6.14 -17.86
CA CYS A 48 -4.22 -7.35 -17.33
C CYS A 48 -3.90 -8.28 -18.51
N LEU A 49 -2.64 -8.64 -18.68
CA LEU A 49 -2.22 -9.58 -19.71
C LEU A 49 -2.12 -10.99 -19.12
N ASN A 50 -2.41 -11.98 -19.97
CA ASN A 50 -2.50 -13.41 -19.64
C ASN A 50 -3.65 -13.79 -18.69
N GLU A 51 -4.70 -12.97 -18.58
CA GLU A 51 -5.91 -13.35 -17.83
C GLU A 51 -6.78 -14.34 -18.63
N THR A 52 -7.26 -15.39 -17.98
CA THR A 52 -8.17 -16.41 -18.57
C THR A 52 -9.50 -15.79 -19.02
N VAL A 53 -10.00 -14.85 -18.22
CA VAL A 53 -11.26 -14.15 -18.49
C VAL A 53 -10.94 -12.67 -18.72
N GLU A 54 -11.24 -12.19 -19.93
CA GLU A 54 -11.01 -10.79 -20.31
C GLU A 54 -11.71 -9.83 -19.34
N GLY A 55 -10.94 -8.89 -18.79
CA GLY A 55 -11.40 -7.89 -17.83
C GLY A 55 -11.62 -8.43 -16.42
N SER A 56 -11.09 -9.59 -16.04
CA SER A 56 -11.15 -10.08 -14.67
C SER A 56 -10.09 -9.42 -13.76
N GLY A 57 -8.92 -9.11 -14.29
CA GLY A 57 -7.82 -8.48 -13.57
C GLY A 57 -8.13 -7.08 -13.06
N LYS A 58 -9.05 -6.33 -13.67
CA LYS A 58 -9.50 -5.03 -13.13
C LYS A 58 -10.48 -5.17 -11.94
N GLU A 59 -11.18 -6.30 -11.83
CA GLU A 59 -12.19 -6.56 -10.81
C GLU A 59 -11.57 -6.93 -9.45
N VAL A 60 -10.28 -7.32 -9.44
CA VAL A 60 -9.57 -7.70 -8.21
C VAL A 60 -9.19 -6.47 -7.36
N PHE A 61 -9.15 -5.27 -7.96
CA PHE A 61 -9.01 -4.02 -7.23
C PHE A 61 -10.33 -3.70 -6.55
N LYS A 62 -10.33 -3.76 -5.21
CA LYS A 62 -11.52 -3.62 -4.36
C LYS A 62 -11.33 -2.57 -3.26
N PRO A 63 -12.44 -2.01 -2.74
CA PRO A 63 -12.41 -1.22 -1.51
C PRO A 63 -11.83 -2.02 -0.33
N TRP A 64 -11.24 -1.33 0.64
CA TRP A 64 -10.59 -1.96 1.80
C TRP A 64 -11.51 -2.91 2.58
N ASN A 65 -12.80 -2.57 2.71
CA ASN A 65 -13.80 -3.39 3.40
C ASN A 65 -14.13 -4.70 2.65
N GLU A 66 -13.86 -4.77 1.35
CA GLU A 66 -14.13 -5.93 0.47
C GLU A 66 -12.84 -6.68 0.10
N ARG A 67 -11.69 -6.30 0.67
CA ARG A 67 -10.39 -6.88 0.30
C ARG A 67 -10.33 -8.41 0.47
N LEU A 68 -11.06 -8.96 1.44
CA LEU A 68 -11.14 -10.41 1.71
C LEU A 68 -12.20 -11.15 0.88
N ASP A 69 -13.01 -10.45 0.07
CA ASP A 69 -14.00 -11.08 -0.80
C ASP A 69 -13.30 -11.82 -1.96
N LYS A 70 -13.35 -13.15 -1.95
CA LYS A 70 -12.73 -13.99 -2.98
C LYS A 70 -13.63 -14.28 -4.19
N SER A 71 -14.82 -13.67 -4.26
CA SER A 71 -15.75 -13.87 -5.39
C SER A 71 -15.25 -13.27 -6.71
N LYS A 72 -14.35 -12.28 -6.63
CA LYS A 72 -13.67 -11.64 -7.76
C LYS A 72 -12.19 -11.99 -7.70
N TYR A 73 -11.74 -12.72 -8.71
CA TYR A 73 -10.36 -13.18 -8.86
C TYR A 73 -9.97 -13.13 -10.34
N VAL A 74 -8.69 -13.38 -10.57
CA VAL A 74 -8.06 -13.44 -11.89
C VAL A 74 -7.16 -14.66 -11.90
N ASP A 75 -7.33 -15.51 -12.92
CA ASP A 75 -6.50 -16.68 -13.16
C ASP A 75 -5.71 -16.47 -14.44
N SER A 76 -4.49 -16.99 -14.49
CA SER A 76 -3.68 -16.96 -15.70
C SER A 76 -4.11 -18.06 -16.70
N ASP A 77 -4.09 -17.75 -18.00
CA ASP A 77 -4.65 -18.63 -19.05
C ASP A 77 -3.68 -19.72 -19.51
N ALA A 78 -2.44 -19.33 -19.82
CA ALA A 78 -1.49 -20.21 -20.50
C ALA A 78 -0.33 -20.67 -19.59
N ASP A 79 0.18 -19.76 -18.77
CA ASP A 79 1.34 -19.95 -17.90
C ASP A 79 1.06 -19.30 -16.54
N GLU A 80 2.01 -19.35 -15.61
CA GLU A 80 1.85 -18.86 -14.24
C GLU A 80 2.03 -17.33 -14.08
N GLU A 81 2.29 -16.60 -15.17
CA GLU A 81 2.61 -15.18 -15.13
C GLU A 81 1.37 -14.31 -15.44
N LEU A 82 1.19 -13.23 -14.67
CA LEU A 82 0.20 -12.18 -14.95
C LEU A 82 0.92 -10.83 -14.98
N LEU A 83 0.53 -9.96 -15.91
CA LEU A 83 1.07 -8.61 -16.01
C LEU A 83 -0.05 -7.59 -15.83
N PHE A 84 0.08 -6.71 -14.83
CA PHE A 84 -0.87 -5.64 -14.55
C PHE A 84 -0.29 -4.29 -14.93
N ASN A 85 -0.93 -3.62 -15.89
CA ASN A 85 -0.73 -2.21 -16.17
C ASN A 85 -1.77 -1.40 -15.38
N ILE A 86 -1.33 -0.71 -14.33
CA ILE A 86 -2.20 0.01 -13.38
C ILE A 86 -2.00 1.53 -13.52
N PRO A 87 -2.80 2.21 -14.36
CA PRO A 87 -2.78 3.66 -14.44
C PRO A 87 -3.42 4.30 -13.21
N PHE A 88 -2.86 5.42 -12.76
CA PHE A 88 -3.44 6.26 -11.72
C PHE A 88 -3.99 7.57 -12.32
N THR A 89 -5.09 8.06 -11.75
CA THR A 89 -5.77 9.31 -12.14
C THR A 89 -4.99 10.58 -11.74
N GLY A 90 -3.84 10.43 -11.08
CA GLY A 90 -2.96 11.53 -10.68
C GLY A 90 -1.64 11.02 -10.14
N LEU A 91 -0.77 11.95 -9.73
CA LEU A 91 0.51 11.61 -9.14
C LEU A 91 0.29 10.96 -7.77
N VAL A 92 0.79 9.74 -7.61
CA VAL A 92 0.74 8.98 -6.36
C VAL A 92 2.15 8.58 -5.95
N LYS A 93 2.34 8.41 -4.64
CA LYS A 93 3.51 7.73 -4.10
C LYS A 93 3.06 6.37 -3.59
N LEU A 94 3.48 5.31 -4.28
CA LEU A 94 3.32 3.95 -3.78
C LEU A 94 4.19 3.81 -2.52
N LYS A 95 3.60 3.32 -1.44
CA LYS A 95 4.28 3.06 -0.16
C LYS A 95 4.44 1.57 0.10
N GLY A 96 3.39 0.81 -0.23
CA GLY A 96 3.36 -0.63 -0.10
C GLY A 96 2.32 -1.24 -1.02
N VAL A 97 2.40 -2.56 -1.16
CA VAL A 97 1.48 -3.40 -1.91
C VAL A 97 1.06 -4.57 -1.03
N ILE A 98 -0.21 -4.94 -1.08
CA ILE A 98 -0.73 -6.15 -0.43
C ILE A 98 -1.26 -7.04 -1.55
N ILE A 99 -0.85 -8.31 -1.55
CA ILE A 99 -1.28 -9.32 -2.52
C ILE A 99 -1.89 -10.47 -1.77
N ILE A 100 -3.14 -10.79 -2.11
CA ILE A 100 -3.83 -11.99 -1.64
C ILE A 100 -3.88 -12.93 -2.84
N GLY A 101 -3.06 -13.98 -2.81
CA GLY A 101 -3.02 -15.02 -3.84
C GLY A 101 -4.18 -16.00 -3.74
N GLY A 102 -4.23 -16.92 -4.71
CA GLY A 102 -5.17 -18.04 -4.69
C GLY A 102 -4.84 -19.09 -3.63
N GLU A 103 -5.72 -20.08 -3.50
CA GLU A 103 -5.57 -21.21 -2.57
C GLU A 103 -4.80 -22.36 -3.26
N ASP A 104 -4.46 -23.40 -2.51
CA ASP A 104 -3.95 -24.67 -3.06
C ASP A 104 -2.80 -24.53 -4.07
N GLU A 105 -1.72 -23.86 -3.66
CA GLU A 105 -0.48 -23.67 -4.44
C GLU A 105 -0.61 -22.73 -5.67
N SER A 106 -1.76 -22.09 -5.88
CA SER A 106 -1.95 -21.12 -6.96
C SER A 106 -1.58 -19.68 -6.59
N HIS A 107 -0.79 -19.48 -5.52
CA HIS A 107 -0.33 -18.15 -5.13
C HIS A 107 0.88 -17.73 -5.96
N PRO A 108 1.04 -16.44 -6.30
CA PRO A 108 2.26 -15.98 -6.94
C PRO A 108 3.44 -16.03 -5.95
N ASP A 109 4.59 -16.51 -6.39
CA ASP A 109 5.82 -16.57 -5.58
C ASP A 109 6.64 -15.29 -5.62
N ARG A 110 6.51 -14.51 -6.71
CA ARG A 110 7.34 -13.34 -6.96
C ARG A 110 6.53 -12.23 -7.62
N MET A 111 6.81 -10.99 -7.21
CA MET A 111 6.33 -9.79 -7.89
C MET A 111 7.52 -8.96 -8.35
N LYS A 112 7.47 -8.52 -9.61
CA LYS A 112 8.33 -7.45 -10.13
C LYS A 112 7.51 -6.18 -10.26
N LEU A 113 8.02 -5.08 -9.71
CA LEU A 113 7.40 -3.76 -9.77
C LEU A 113 8.16 -2.88 -10.74
N PHE A 114 7.41 -2.24 -11.63
CA PHE A 114 7.94 -1.28 -12.60
C PHE A 114 7.15 0.02 -12.49
N LYS A 115 7.85 1.16 -12.33
CA LYS A 115 7.23 2.48 -12.11
C LYS A 115 7.40 3.36 -13.34
N ASN A 116 6.40 4.21 -13.62
CA ASN A 116 6.42 5.21 -14.68
C ASN A 116 6.67 4.63 -16.09
N ARG A 117 6.07 3.47 -16.38
CA ARG A 117 6.08 2.84 -17.71
C ARG A 117 4.64 2.56 -18.11
N ASP A 118 4.25 3.08 -19.26
CA ASP A 118 2.91 2.87 -19.81
C ASP A 118 2.90 1.61 -20.69
N ALA A 119 1.81 0.83 -20.60
CA ALA A 119 1.52 -0.29 -21.49
C ALA A 119 2.69 -1.29 -21.64
N MET A 120 3.20 -1.80 -20.51
CA MET A 120 4.24 -2.82 -20.56
C MET A 120 3.69 -4.14 -21.08
N THR A 121 4.55 -4.88 -21.77
CA THR A 121 4.30 -6.23 -22.28
C THR A 121 5.29 -7.23 -21.68
N PHE A 122 5.11 -8.52 -21.93
CA PHE A 122 6.05 -9.56 -21.49
C PHE A 122 7.44 -9.44 -22.14
N ASP A 123 7.57 -8.81 -23.31
CA ASP A 123 8.88 -8.52 -23.88
C ASP A 123 9.64 -7.46 -23.06
N ASP A 124 8.93 -6.54 -22.40
CA ASP A 124 9.51 -5.45 -21.62
C ASP A 124 9.96 -5.89 -20.22
N VAL A 125 9.44 -7.01 -19.66
CA VAL A 125 9.75 -7.44 -18.29
C VAL A 125 11.15 -8.03 -18.11
N HIS A 126 11.91 -8.16 -19.21
CA HIS A 126 13.29 -8.63 -19.20
C HIS A 126 14.31 -7.58 -18.75
N VAL A 127 13.90 -6.31 -18.66
CA VAL A 127 14.74 -5.25 -18.09
C VAL A 127 14.75 -5.30 -16.56
N GLU A 128 15.70 -4.60 -15.94
CA GLU A 128 15.76 -4.49 -14.48
C GLU A 128 14.46 -3.86 -13.93
N ALA A 129 13.87 -4.54 -12.94
CA ALA A 129 12.71 -4.05 -12.20
C ALA A 129 13.14 -2.98 -11.20
N ASP A 130 12.27 -1.99 -10.96
CA ASP A 130 12.51 -0.98 -9.92
C ASP A 130 12.59 -1.63 -8.53
N GLN A 131 11.80 -2.69 -8.33
CA GLN A 131 11.86 -3.51 -7.13
C GLN A 131 11.31 -4.91 -7.41
N GLU A 132 11.83 -5.89 -6.68
CA GLU A 132 11.34 -7.26 -6.70
C GLU A 132 11.03 -7.73 -5.29
N PHE A 133 10.04 -8.60 -5.18
CA PHE A 133 9.54 -9.12 -3.92
C PHE A 133 9.35 -10.62 -4.02
N GLU A 134 9.82 -11.35 -3.01
CA GLU A 134 9.41 -12.72 -2.75
C GLU A 134 8.11 -12.67 -1.94
N LEU A 135 7.06 -13.26 -2.50
CA LEU A 135 5.74 -13.24 -1.90
C LEU A 135 5.57 -14.46 -0.99
N GLN A 136 4.72 -14.29 0.03
CA GLN A 136 4.33 -15.33 0.96
C GLN A 136 2.81 -15.55 0.86
N PRO A 137 2.34 -16.80 1.03
CA PRO A 137 0.92 -17.06 1.11
C PRO A 137 0.30 -16.29 2.28
N ASP A 138 -0.63 -15.39 1.95
CA ASP A 138 -1.31 -14.53 2.90
C ASP A 138 -2.82 -14.44 2.59
N PRO A 139 -3.60 -15.46 2.96
CA PRO A 139 -5.04 -15.47 2.72
C PRO A 139 -5.80 -14.40 3.52
N ALA A 140 -5.14 -13.75 4.49
CA ALA A 140 -5.73 -12.74 5.37
C ALA A 140 -5.38 -11.29 4.95
N GLY A 141 -4.48 -11.10 3.98
CA GLY A 141 -4.09 -9.77 3.47
C GLY A 141 -3.49 -8.87 4.56
N VAL A 142 -2.62 -9.45 5.39
CA VAL A 142 -1.91 -8.79 6.50
C VAL A 142 -0.47 -8.41 6.11
N VAL A 143 0.13 -9.12 5.17
CA VAL A 143 1.50 -8.90 4.72
C VAL A 143 1.54 -7.74 3.74
N GLU A 144 2.21 -6.66 4.15
CA GLU A 144 2.48 -5.50 3.32
C GLU A 144 3.91 -5.50 2.79
N TYR A 145 4.06 -5.37 1.47
CA TYR A 145 5.32 -5.29 0.77
C TYR A 145 5.70 -3.83 0.52
N ASN A 146 6.57 -3.27 1.37
CA ASN A 146 6.98 -1.87 1.32
C ASN A 146 7.86 -1.57 0.09
N THR A 147 7.52 -0.49 -0.61
CA THR A 147 8.26 -0.01 -1.77
C THR A 147 9.35 1.00 -1.38
N LYS A 148 10.48 0.97 -2.09
CA LYS A 148 11.62 1.88 -1.92
C LYS A 148 11.48 3.19 -2.72
#